data_AF-A0A838G2B3-F1
#
_entry.id   AF-A0A838G2B3-F1
#
_cell.length_a   1.000
_cell.length_b   1.000
_cell.length_c   1.000
_cell.angle_alpha   90.00
_cell.angle_beta   90.00
_cell.angle_gamma   90.00
#
_symmetry.space_group_name_H-M   'P 1'
#
loop_
_entity.id
_entity.type
_entity.pdbx_description
1 polymer ?
#
loop_
_entity_poly.entity_id
_entity_poly.type
_entity_poly.pdbx_seq_one_letter_code
_entity_poly.pdbx_strand_id
1 'polypeptide(L)' 'PGELGRLFADAGASGVNVEDLRIDHDPSRPVGRVEVVVRRDAADHLAGWLTDAGWLVQR' A
#
# COMPACT_ATOMS: atom_id res chain seq x y z
N PRO A 1 -8.17 13.47 1.55
CA PRO A 1 -7.94 13.50 0.08
C PRO A 1 -6.43 13.36 -0.20
N GLY A 2 -6.03 12.63 -1.24
CA GLY A 2 -4.60 12.46 -1.59
C GLY A 2 -3.91 11.21 -1.02
N GLU A 3 -4.64 10.33 -0.34
CA GLU A 3 -4.08 9.11 0.28
C GLU A 3 -3.39 8.19 -0.73
N LEU A 4 -3.92 8.06 -1.96
CA LEU A 4 -3.23 7.29 -3.00
C LEU A 4 -1.89 7.92 -3.40
N GLY A 5 -1.83 9.25 -3.48
CA GLY A 5 -0.58 9.96 -3.75
C GLY A 5 0.43 9.75 -2.63
N ARG A 6 -0.01 9.78 -1.36
CA ARG A 6 0.85 9.47 -0.21
C ARG A 6 1.36 8.02 -0.28
N LEU A 7 0.48 7.06 -0.58
CA LEU A 7 0.85 5.64 -0.70
C LEU A 7 1.97 5.43 -1.75
N PHE A 8 1.83 6.04 -2.94
CA PHE A 8 2.86 5.92 -3.97
C PHE A 8 4.16 6.64 -3.59
N ALA A 9 4.08 7.78 -2.90
CA ALA A 9 5.27 8.48 -2.41
C ALA A 9 6.02 7.64 -1.37
N ASP A 10 5.30 7.04 -0.41
CA ASP A 10 5.90 6.19 0.62
C ASP A 10 6.48 4.90 0.03
N ALA A 11 5.77 4.25 -0.91
CA ALA A 11 6.30 3.10 -1.65
C ALA A 11 7.56 3.48 -2.45
N GLY A 12 7.56 4.62 -3.13
CA GLY A 12 8.75 5.13 -3.83
C GLY A 12 9.93 5.40 -2.89
N ALA A 13 9.67 5.97 -1.71
CA ALA A 13 10.70 6.21 -0.69
C ALA A 13 11.30 4.92 -0.13
N SER A 14 10.53 3.82 -0.09
CA SER A 14 11.03 2.49 0.29
C SER A 14 11.95 1.84 -0.75
N GLY A 15 11.98 2.39 -1.97
CA GLY A 15 12.68 1.81 -3.12
C GLY A 15 11.93 0.66 -3.81
N VAL A 16 10.70 0.35 -3.41
CA VAL A 16 9.90 -0.74 -3.98
C VAL A 16 9.05 -0.25 -5.14
N ASN A 17 9.15 -0.94 -6.28
CA ASN A 17 8.29 -0.70 -7.42
C ASN A 17 6.90 -1.34 -7.22
N VAL A 18 5.85 -0.54 -7.40
CA VAL A 18 4.47 -1.04 -7.49
C VAL A 18 4.23 -1.57 -8.90
N GLU A 19 3.84 -2.84 -9.01
CA GLU A 19 3.57 -3.51 -10.29
C GLU A 19 2.10 -3.38 -10.69
N ASP A 20 1.20 -3.40 -9.71
CA ASP A 20 -0.24 -3.23 -9.92
C ASP A 20 -0.90 -2.66 -8.66
N LEU A 21 -2.08 -2.05 -8.81
CA LEU A 21 -2.94 -1.69 -7.69
C LEU A 21 -4.40 -2.08 -7.94
N ARG A 22 -5.07 -2.53 -6.89
CA ARG A 22 -6.52 -2.72 -6.87
C ARG A 22 -7.13 -1.94 -5.74
N ILE A 23 -8.19 -1.19 -6.04
CA ILE A 23 -8.95 -0.45 -5.03
C ILE A 23 -10.29 -1.15 -4.86
N ASP A 24 -10.58 -1.55 -3.63
CA ASP A 24 -11.83 -2.16 -3.24
C ASP A 24 -12.60 -1.19 -2.34
N HIS A 25 -13.77 -0.74 -2.83
CA HIS A 25 -14.65 0.15 -2.11
C HIS A 25 -15.97 -0.57 -1.83
N ASP A 26 -15.92 -1.44 -0.83
CA ASP A 26 -17.08 -2.11 -0.28
C ASP A 26 -17.91 -1.09 0.53
N PRO A 27 -19.15 -0.78 0.14
CA PRO A 27 -20.00 0.17 0.86
C PRO A 27 -20.30 -0.25 2.31
N SER A 28 -20.12 -1.53 2.66
CA SER A 28 -20.29 -2.03 4.02
C SER A 28 -19.07 -1.80 4.91
N ARG A 29 -17.93 -1.37 4.35
CA ARG A 29 -16.71 -1.07 5.09
C ARG A 29 -16.56 0.44 5.33
N PRO A 30 -16.07 0.85 6.51
CA PRO A 30 -15.87 2.27 6.82
C PRO A 30 -14.70 2.90 6.06
N VAL A 31 -13.82 2.08 5.46
CA VAL A 31 -12.64 2.53 4.71
C VAL A 31 -12.47 1.68 3.44
N GLY A 32 -11.98 2.31 2.37
CA GLY A 32 -11.56 1.61 1.16
C GLY A 32 -10.29 0.80 1.41
N ARG A 33 -10.15 -0.34 0.73
CA ARG A 33 -8.93 -1.15 0.74
C ARG A 33 -8.14 -0.88 -0.54
N VAL A 34 -6.83 -0.76 -0.40
CA VAL A 34 -5.91 -0.79 -1.54
C VAL A 34 -5.06 -2.04 -1.41
N GLU A 35 -5.07 -2.87 -2.45
CA GLU A 35 -4.10 -3.93 -2.64
C GLU A 35 -3.00 -3.42 -3.56
N VAL A 36 -1.75 -3.62 -3.16
CA VAL A 36 -0.57 -3.26 -3.92
C VAL A 36 0.16 -4.54 -4.29
N VAL A 37 0.36 -4.77 -5.58
CA VAL A 37 1.13 -5.89 -6.08
C VAL A 37 2.57 -5.44 -6.30
N VAL A 38 3.50 -6.21 -5.76
CA VAL A 38 4.93 -6.01 -5.89
C VAL A 38 5.61 -7.33 -6.13
N ARG A 39 6.88 -7.30 -6.51
CA ARG A 39 7.72 -8.50 -6.54
C ARG A 39 7.67 -9.21 -5.19
N ARG A 40 7.60 -10.54 -5.24
CA ARG A 40 7.50 -11.40 -4.05
C ARG A 40 8.60 -11.12 -3.00
N ASP A 41 9.82 -10.85 -3.44
CA ASP A 41 10.97 -10.56 -2.57
C ASP A 41 10.91 -9.18 -1.90
N ALA A 42 10.07 -8.27 -2.40
CA ALA A 42 9.88 -6.92 -1.85
C ALA A 42 8.67 -6.80 -0.91
N ALA A 43 7.79 -7.81 -0.86
CA ALA A 43 6.51 -7.72 -0.15
C ALA A 43 6.67 -7.44 1.35
N ASP A 44 7.52 -8.21 2.04
CA ASP A 44 7.75 -8.02 3.49
C ASP A 44 8.44 -6.69 3.79
N HIS A 45 9.37 -6.25 2.92
CA HIS A 45 10.06 -4.96 3.06
C HIS A 45 9.08 -3.79 2.92
N LEU A 46 8.25 -3.79 1.87
CA LEU A 46 7.24 -2.74 1.67
C LEU A 46 6.21 -2.75 2.81
N ALA A 47 5.76 -3.92 3.25
CA ALA A 47 4.81 -4.02 4.36
C ALA A 47 5.37 -3.42 5.66
N GLY A 48 6.64 -3.68 5.98
CA GLY A 48 7.34 -3.07 7.11
C GLY A 48 7.44 -1.56 6.97
N TRP A 49 7.94 -1.09 5.83
CA TRP A 49 8.08 0.34 5.55
C TRP A 49 6.76 1.12 5.66
N LEU A 50 5.69 0.59 5.05
CA LEU A 50 4.37 1.22 5.12
C LEU A 50 3.81 1.19 6.55
N THR A 51 4.04 0.13 7.31
CA THR A 51 3.66 0.08 8.72
C THR A 51 4.38 1.16 9.53
N ASP A 52 5.69 1.33 9.32
CA ASP A 52 6.49 2.37 9.98
C ASP A 52 6.08 3.79 9.56
N ALA A 53 5.62 3.95 8.31
CA ALA A 53 5.02 5.19 7.80
C ALA A 53 3.57 5.43 8.28
N GLY A 54 3.04 4.55 9.14
CA GLY A 54 1.72 4.71 9.78
C GLY A 54 0.54 4.12 9.02
N TRP A 55 0.79 3.33 7.98
CA TRP A 55 -0.27 2.60 7.27
C TRP A 55 -0.72 1.37 8.04
N LEU A 56 -2.00 1.05 7.89
CA LEU A 56 -2.59 -0.18 8.40
C LEU A 56 -2.45 -1.28 7.33
N VAL A 57 -1.40 -2.09 7.43
CA VAL A 57 -1.07 -3.14 6.45
C VAL A 57 -1.61 -4.49 6.92
N GLN A 58 -2.28 -5.22 6.02
CA GLN A 58 -2.69 -6.62 6.22
C GLN A 58 -1.94 -7.50 5.21
N ARG A 59 -1.46 -8.68 5.65
CA ARG A 59 -0.75 -9.66 4.81
C ARG A 59 -1.67 -10.82 4.44
#